data_AF-A0A0B4EYE3-F1
#
_entry.id   AF-A0A0B4EYE3-F1
#
_cell.length_a   1.000
_cell.length_b   1.000
_cell.length_c   1.000
_cell.angle_alpha   90.00
_cell.angle_beta   90.00
_cell.angle_gamma   90.00
#
_symmetry.space_group_name_H-M   'P 1'
#
loop_
_entity.id
_entity.type
_entity.pdbx_description
1 polymer ?
#
loop_
_entity_poly.entity_id
_entity_poly.type
_entity_poly.pdbx_seq_one_letter_code
_entity_poly.pdbx_strand_id
1 'polypeptide(L)'
;MPLRNKDFQTKEPFRHDDNVTLHHAEGPFSFLNPTRAHFHHAGLSPPQESNGNNTPLGQPPKQVDSTVPAAYVKFLWRSRDNRKGRHPLLVQPASPGEDAPFVTPRRTSDPREVVKNVVRTFTYFPVWDISWLVGFIFTWGSVVWVINGFFAWLPLVAPETEFPGESYYGGGITAFIGAILFFEVGSILLIFEAINANNTGCFGWALEQLLQDGNGKPKIQVVPARSHCRHHHQNKRNLVGKPKMPPSTILSQTSQSVERVKHWQWFPSWYDLRTHYLHELGFLAGSAQLFGATVFGISGITALPGIINHLTPQWRLNAAYWIPQVIGGSGFVVSSTLYMLETQSKWWKPAPHLLGWHVAFWNLIGACGFTLCGALGMAHENSGAQYQASLATFW
;
A
#
# COMPACT_ATOMS: atom_id res chain seq x y z
N MET A 1 -20.14 24.74 -1.16
CA MET A 1 -19.26 23.55 -1.27
C MET A 1 -19.15 22.94 0.12
N PRO A 2 -19.43 21.65 0.33
CA PRO A 2 -19.42 21.10 1.69
C PRO A 2 -17.99 21.12 2.24
N LEU A 3 -17.87 21.49 3.52
CA LEU A 3 -16.60 21.64 4.23
C LEU A 3 -15.82 20.32 4.18
N ARG A 4 -14.67 20.35 3.48
CA ARG A 4 -13.70 19.26 3.43
C ARG A 4 -12.94 19.21 4.74
N ASN A 5 -12.68 18.01 5.25
CA ASN A 5 -11.92 17.85 6.48
C ASN A 5 -10.49 18.36 6.26
N LYS A 6 -10.17 19.51 6.87
CA LYS A 6 -8.84 20.13 6.81
C LYS A 6 -7.91 19.60 7.91
N ASP A 7 -8.49 18.92 8.89
CA ASP A 7 -7.83 18.57 10.15
C ASP A 7 -7.93 17.05 10.39
N PHE A 8 -6.87 16.47 10.96
CA PHE A 8 -6.88 15.07 11.37
C PHE A 8 -7.71 14.92 12.65
N GLN A 9 -8.60 13.92 12.72
CA GLN A 9 -9.52 13.82 13.86
C GLN A 9 -8.81 13.48 15.18
N THR A 10 -7.68 12.78 15.15
CA THR A 10 -7.05 12.31 16.38
C THR A 10 -5.52 12.20 16.36
N LYS A 11 -4.90 11.85 15.23
CA LYS A 11 -3.43 11.70 15.11
C LYS A 11 -2.92 12.38 13.84
N GLU A 12 -2.66 13.68 13.95
CA GLU A 12 -1.99 14.44 12.89
C GLU A 12 -0.53 13.97 12.74
N PRO A 13 -0.09 13.60 11.51
CA PRO A 13 1.32 13.34 11.25
C PRO A 13 2.17 14.56 11.57
N PHE A 14 3.32 14.37 12.23
CA PHE A 14 4.30 15.42 12.56
C PHE A 14 3.85 16.47 13.60
N ARG A 15 2.77 16.25 14.36
CA ARG A 15 2.28 17.19 15.40
C ARG A 15 3.33 17.61 16.45
N HIS A 16 4.40 16.83 16.61
CA HIS A 16 5.45 17.05 17.61
C HIS A 16 6.79 17.52 17.00
N ASP A 17 6.86 17.74 15.69
CA ASP A 17 8.05 18.28 15.04
C ASP A 17 7.84 19.77 14.77
N ASP A 18 8.46 20.62 15.60
CA ASP A 18 8.36 22.08 15.49
C ASP A 18 8.87 22.61 14.14
N ASN A 19 9.64 21.80 13.40
CA ASN A 19 10.14 22.17 12.09
C ASN A 19 9.13 21.88 10.97
N VAL A 20 8.00 21.22 11.24
CA VAL A 20 7.06 20.77 10.20
C VAL A 20 5.68 21.38 10.43
N THR A 21 5.21 22.18 9.47
CA THR A 21 3.89 22.83 9.56
C THR A 21 2.93 22.29 8.51
N LEU A 22 1.72 21.92 8.94
CA LEU A 22 0.66 21.48 8.03
C LEU A 22 0.12 22.69 7.25
N HIS A 23 0.23 22.62 5.93
CA HIS A 23 -0.33 23.65 5.03
C HIS A 23 -1.77 23.31 4.63
N HIS A 24 -1.99 22.05 4.25
CA HIS A 24 -3.26 21.63 3.67
C HIS A 24 -3.45 20.12 3.76
N ALA A 25 -4.62 19.68 4.20
CA ALA A 25 -5.04 18.28 4.13
C ALA A 25 -6.23 18.09 3.18
N GLU A 26 -6.24 16.96 2.48
CA GLU A 26 -7.30 16.54 1.56
C GLU A 26 -7.71 15.09 1.84
N GLY A 27 -9.01 14.81 1.74
CA GLY A 27 -9.56 13.47 1.84
C GLY A 27 -10.84 13.32 1.01
N PRO A 28 -11.20 12.08 0.63
CA PRO A 28 -12.39 11.82 -0.18
C PRO A 28 -13.70 12.05 0.59
N PHE A 29 -13.71 11.82 1.91
CA PHE A 29 -14.87 11.95 2.78
C PHE A 29 -14.58 12.84 3.99
N SER A 30 -15.60 13.53 4.51
CA SER A 30 -15.46 14.44 5.65
C SER A 30 -15.44 13.71 7.01
N PHE A 31 -16.05 12.53 7.11
CA PHE A 31 -16.11 11.75 8.35
C PHE A 31 -14.90 10.83 8.58
N LEU A 32 -14.02 10.70 7.58
CA LEU A 32 -12.78 9.93 7.67
C LEU A 32 -11.57 10.86 7.79
N ASN A 33 -10.42 10.30 8.15
CA ASN A 33 -9.16 11.04 8.16
C ASN A 33 -8.74 11.43 6.72
N PRO A 34 -8.06 12.58 6.57
CA PRO A 34 -7.48 12.97 5.29
C PRO A 34 -6.53 11.89 4.75
N THR A 35 -6.58 11.61 3.45
CA THR A 35 -5.69 10.65 2.79
C THR A 35 -4.40 11.29 2.30
N ARG A 36 -4.37 12.63 2.26
CA ARG A 36 -3.25 13.45 1.79
C ARG A 36 -3.06 14.65 2.68
N ALA A 37 -1.80 15.01 2.92
CA ALA A 37 -1.44 16.23 3.61
C ALA A 37 -0.16 16.83 3.03
N HIS A 38 -0.11 18.15 2.97
CA HIS A 38 1.02 18.92 2.48
C HIS A 38 1.67 19.63 3.65
N PHE A 39 2.96 19.42 3.83
CA PHE A 39 3.71 20.01 4.92
C PHE A 39 4.85 20.89 4.38
N HIS A 40 5.14 21.97 5.10
CA HIS A 40 6.36 22.74 4.97
C HIS A 40 7.35 22.30 6.03
N HIS A 41 8.63 22.29 5.68
CA HIS A 41 9.71 22.05 6.61
C HIS A 41 10.50 23.35 6.77
N ALA A 42 10.81 23.78 7.99
CA ALA A 42 11.51 25.03 8.28
C ALA A 42 12.86 25.11 7.55
N GLY A 43 13.61 24.00 7.51
CA GLY A 43 14.86 23.87 6.73
C GLY A 43 14.72 23.79 5.19
N LEU A 44 13.49 23.75 4.66
CA LEU A 44 13.20 23.81 3.21
C LEU A 44 12.64 25.17 2.78
N SER A 45 12.55 26.14 3.70
CA SER A 45 12.26 27.53 3.35
C SER A 45 13.45 28.11 2.58
N PRO A 46 13.23 28.93 1.54
CA PRO A 46 14.34 29.64 0.91
C PRO A 46 15.09 30.44 1.98
N PRO A 47 16.43 30.44 1.98
CA PRO A 47 17.20 31.09 3.02
C PRO A 47 16.79 32.57 3.09
N GLN A 48 16.14 32.96 4.19
CA GLN A 48 16.17 34.35 4.62
C GLN A 48 17.61 34.64 5.05
N GLU A 49 18.13 35.81 4.67
CA GLU A 49 19.44 36.30 5.11
C GLU A 49 19.48 36.38 6.64
N SER A 50 19.89 35.30 7.29
CA SER A 50 20.21 35.27 8.71
C SER A 50 21.73 35.41 8.86
N ASN A 51 22.14 36.59 9.30
CA ASN A 51 23.48 36.82 9.84
C ASN A 51 23.70 35.93 11.07
N GLY A 52 24.79 35.16 11.10
CA GLY A 52 25.41 34.71 12.36
C GLY A 52 25.77 33.24 12.49
N ASN A 53 27.04 32.94 12.17
CA ASN A 53 28.04 32.14 12.92
C ASN A 53 27.84 30.65 13.30
N ASN A 54 28.85 29.88 12.85
CA ASN A 54 29.59 28.77 13.50
C ASN A 54 29.16 27.30 13.26
N THR A 55 29.88 26.66 12.31
CA THR A 55 30.58 25.33 12.28
C THR A 55 30.21 24.19 13.26
N PRO A 56 30.34 22.88 12.88
CA PRO A 56 31.57 22.29 12.33
C PRO A 56 31.46 21.37 11.09
N LEU A 57 32.62 21.22 10.43
CA LEU A 57 32.91 20.43 9.24
C LEU A 57 32.41 18.97 9.33
N GLY A 58 31.65 18.55 8.30
CA GLY A 58 31.44 17.16 7.92
C GLY A 58 31.98 16.92 6.50
N GLN A 59 32.59 15.76 6.29
CA GLN A 59 33.34 15.31 5.11
C GLN A 59 32.69 15.60 3.73
N PRO A 60 33.48 15.76 2.65
CA PRO A 60 32.96 16.01 1.31
C PRO A 60 32.14 14.80 0.80
N PRO A 61 30.91 14.99 0.33
CA PRO A 61 30.08 13.87 -0.14
C PRO A 61 30.53 13.41 -1.54
N LYS A 62 30.48 12.10 -1.76
CA LYS A 62 30.54 11.50 -3.09
C LYS A 62 29.43 12.08 -3.95
N GLN A 63 29.78 12.82 -5.00
CA GLN A 63 28.86 13.18 -6.09
C GLN A 63 28.16 11.91 -6.59
N VAL A 64 26.86 11.82 -6.38
CA VAL A 64 26.02 10.78 -6.99
C VAL A 64 25.49 11.39 -8.28
N ASP A 65 25.81 10.82 -9.43
CA ASP A 65 25.46 11.26 -10.81
C ASP A 65 23.94 11.39 -11.11
N SER A 66 23.07 11.36 -10.09
CA SER A 66 21.62 11.20 -10.20
C SER A 66 20.81 12.32 -9.54
N THR A 67 21.34 13.54 -9.50
CA THR A 67 20.67 14.71 -8.88
C THR A 67 20.15 15.72 -9.89
N VAL A 68 19.04 16.39 -9.58
CA VAL A 68 18.38 17.40 -10.41
C VAL A 68 18.16 18.69 -9.60
N PRO A 69 18.50 19.87 -10.15
CA PRO A 69 18.25 21.16 -9.49
C PRO A 69 16.75 21.47 -9.38
N ALA A 70 16.35 22.06 -8.25
CA ALA A 70 14.98 22.43 -7.95
C ALA A 70 14.89 23.84 -7.37
N ALA A 71 13.88 24.58 -7.80
CA ALA A 71 13.55 25.90 -7.26
C ALA A 71 12.87 25.78 -5.90
N TYR A 72 12.03 24.74 -5.73
CA TYR A 72 11.20 24.60 -4.54
C TYR A 72 10.85 23.14 -4.22
N VAL A 73 10.84 22.83 -2.92
CA VAL A 73 10.56 21.48 -2.40
C VAL A 73 9.50 21.55 -1.29
N LYS A 74 8.45 20.74 -1.43
CA LYS A 74 7.38 20.54 -0.44
C LYS A 74 7.30 19.08 -0.04
N PHE A 75 6.90 18.83 1.21
CA PHE A 75 6.64 17.47 1.66
C PHE A 75 5.20 17.06 1.37
N LEU A 76 5.03 15.87 0.80
CA LEU A 76 3.71 15.28 0.57
C LEU A 76 3.58 14.04 1.44
N TRP A 77 2.59 14.05 2.31
CA TRP A 77 2.14 12.89 3.03
C TRP A 77 0.94 12.27 2.32
N ARG A 78 0.94 10.94 2.20
CA ARG A 78 -0.24 10.17 1.80
C ARG A 78 -0.40 8.99 2.73
N SER A 79 -1.63 8.65 3.12
CA SER A 79 -1.88 7.55 4.07
C SER A 79 -1.28 6.22 3.58
N ARG A 80 -1.53 5.84 2.33
CA ARG A 80 -0.94 4.63 1.71
C ARG A 80 0.59 4.67 1.66
N ASP A 81 1.19 5.80 1.28
CA ASP A 81 2.64 5.92 1.17
C ASP A 81 3.28 5.82 2.57
N ASN A 82 2.68 6.44 3.57
CA ASN A 82 3.11 6.32 4.97
C ASN A 82 3.03 4.88 5.47
N ARG A 83 1.94 4.15 5.20
CA ARG A 83 1.81 2.72 5.55
C ARG A 83 2.95 1.88 4.95
N LYS A 84 3.39 2.23 3.74
CA LYS A 84 4.50 1.58 3.01
C LYS A 84 5.88 2.19 3.29
N GLY A 85 6.01 3.11 4.26
CA GLY A 85 7.26 3.81 4.58
C GLY A 85 7.87 4.61 3.43
N ARG A 86 7.01 5.16 2.56
CA ARG A 86 7.38 6.01 1.43
C ARG A 86 7.10 7.46 1.77
N HIS A 87 8.07 8.32 1.43
CA HIS A 87 8.06 9.74 1.79
C HIS A 87 8.16 10.59 0.51
N PRO A 88 7.06 10.84 -0.21
CA PRO A 88 7.13 11.56 -1.48
C PRO A 88 7.41 13.06 -1.28
N LEU A 89 8.23 13.61 -2.18
CA LEU A 89 8.50 15.04 -2.27
C LEU A 89 7.76 15.64 -3.48
N LEU A 90 7.21 16.83 -3.28
CA LEU A 90 6.74 17.69 -4.36
C LEU A 90 7.88 18.63 -4.74
N VAL A 91 8.41 18.43 -5.95
CA VAL A 91 9.58 19.18 -6.43
C VAL A 91 9.16 20.02 -7.64
N GLN A 92 9.44 21.32 -7.57
CA GLN A 92 9.33 22.23 -8.69
C GLN A 92 10.72 22.38 -9.34
N PRO A 93 10.91 21.92 -10.59
CA PRO A 93 12.17 22.09 -11.30
C PRO A 93 12.51 23.57 -11.46
N ALA A 94 13.79 23.92 -11.39
CA ALA A 94 14.24 25.26 -11.71
C ALA A 94 14.20 25.50 -13.24
N SER A 95 13.80 26.69 -13.66
CA SER A 95 13.85 27.09 -15.07
C SER A 95 15.30 27.29 -15.53
N PRO A 96 15.61 27.13 -16.84
CA PRO A 96 16.96 27.41 -17.33
C PRO A 96 17.38 28.86 -17.02
N GLY A 97 18.43 29.03 -16.21
CA GLY A 97 18.94 30.34 -15.77
C GLY A 97 18.41 30.84 -14.41
N GLU A 98 17.56 30.08 -13.74
CA GLU A 98 17.05 30.41 -12.40
C GLU A 98 17.99 29.86 -11.31
N ASP A 99 18.20 30.64 -10.24
CA ASP A 99 18.94 30.17 -9.06
C ASP A 99 18.19 28.98 -8.45
N ALA A 100 18.82 27.80 -8.46
CA ALA A 100 18.27 26.58 -7.89
C ALA A 100 18.86 26.34 -6.48
N PRO A 101 18.16 26.74 -5.40
CA PRO A 101 18.64 26.56 -4.03
C PRO A 101 18.67 25.09 -3.59
N PHE A 102 17.89 24.21 -4.24
CA PHE A 102 17.77 22.81 -3.86
C PHE A 102 18.32 21.85 -4.92
N VAL A 103 18.89 20.75 -4.44
CA VAL A 103 19.33 19.62 -5.27
C VAL A 103 18.57 18.38 -4.81
N THR A 104 17.77 17.80 -5.71
CA THR A 104 16.85 16.69 -5.40
C THR A 104 17.19 15.42 -6.18
N PRO A 105 16.80 14.23 -5.71
CA PRO A 105 16.96 13.00 -6.49
C PRO A 105 16.10 13.01 -7.76
N ARG A 106 16.47 12.19 -8.74
CA ARG A 106 15.65 11.96 -9.94
C ARG A 106 14.22 11.56 -9.61
N ARG A 107 13.30 11.92 -10.51
CA ARG A 107 11.90 11.50 -10.43
C ARG A 107 11.83 9.98 -10.44
N THR A 108 10.95 9.41 -9.62
CA THR A 108 10.71 7.96 -9.56
C THR A 108 10.15 7.39 -10.86
N SER A 109 9.55 8.24 -11.70
CA SER A 109 9.07 7.89 -13.05
C SER A 109 10.17 7.93 -14.12
N ASP A 110 11.41 8.30 -13.78
CA ASP A 110 12.53 8.25 -14.72
C ASP A 110 12.77 6.80 -15.16
N PRO A 111 12.90 6.51 -16.47
CA PRO A 111 13.07 5.14 -16.97
C PRO A 111 14.21 4.38 -16.27
N ARG A 112 15.30 5.05 -15.90
CA ARG A 112 16.43 4.39 -15.22
C ARG A 112 16.06 3.96 -13.80
N GLU A 113 15.32 4.80 -13.07
CA GLU A 113 14.84 4.46 -11.72
C GLU A 113 13.74 3.38 -11.79
N VAL A 114 12.89 3.41 -12.82
CA VAL A 114 11.90 2.35 -13.06
C VAL A 114 12.60 1.01 -13.31
N VAL A 115 13.52 0.94 -14.26
CA VAL A 115 14.29 -0.29 -14.56
C VAL A 115 15.04 -0.80 -13.34
N LYS A 116 15.71 0.10 -12.62
CA LYS A 116 16.40 -0.23 -11.37
C LYS A 116 15.45 -0.83 -10.33
N ASN A 117 14.24 -0.30 -10.17
CA ASN A 117 13.24 -0.83 -9.26
C ASN A 117 12.70 -2.20 -9.72
N VAL A 118 12.51 -2.39 -11.03
CA VAL A 118 12.11 -3.68 -11.61
C VAL A 118 13.18 -4.74 -11.35
N VAL A 119 14.45 -4.47 -11.69
CA VAL A 119 15.57 -5.39 -11.42
C VAL A 119 15.66 -5.70 -9.93
N ARG A 120 15.51 -4.70 -9.08
CA ARG A 120 15.54 -4.90 -7.63
C ARG A 120 14.39 -5.78 -7.12
N THR A 121 13.22 -5.70 -7.75
CA THR A 121 12.07 -6.54 -7.41
C THR A 121 12.39 -8.02 -7.62
N PHE A 122 13.16 -8.35 -8.66
CA PHE A 122 13.56 -9.72 -8.99
C PHE A 122 14.87 -10.18 -8.33
N THR A 123 15.56 -9.34 -7.55
CA THR A 123 16.90 -9.68 -7.00
C THR A 123 17.03 -9.53 -5.49
N TYR A 124 16.24 -8.66 -4.83
CA TYR A 124 16.48 -8.29 -3.43
C TYR A 124 15.57 -8.97 -2.40
N PHE A 125 14.41 -9.51 -2.80
CA PHE A 125 13.44 -10.27 -1.98
C PHE A 125 13.43 -9.94 -0.47
N PRO A 126 12.97 -8.75 -0.05
CA PRO A 126 12.96 -8.35 1.36
C PRO A 126 11.82 -9.03 2.14
N VAL A 127 11.99 -10.30 2.48
CA VAL A 127 10.98 -11.12 3.19
C VAL A 127 10.61 -10.58 4.58
N TRP A 128 11.40 -9.68 5.16
CA TRP A 128 11.10 -9.01 6.44
C TRP A 128 10.12 -7.83 6.29
N ASP A 129 9.87 -7.35 5.06
CA ASP A 129 8.98 -6.23 4.79
C ASP A 129 7.55 -6.73 4.53
N ILE A 130 6.61 -6.34 5.39
CA ILE A 130 5.20 -6.76 5.27
C ILE A 130 4.54 -6.19 4.02
N SER A 131 4.87 -4.95 3.63
CA SER A 131 4.35 -4.36 2.39
C SER A 131 4.84 -5.15 1.16
N TRP A 132 6.05 -5.70 1.23
CA TRP A 132 6.58 -6.60 0.20
C TRP A 132 5.87 -7.96 0.23
N LEU A 133 5.69 -8.57 1.42
CA LEU A 133 4.98 -9.85 1.56
C LEU A 133 3.53 -9.78 1.07
N VAL A 134 2.80 -8.71 1.41
CA VAL A 134 1.46 -8.43 0.88
C VAL A 134 1.51 -8.42 -0.65
N GLY A 135 2.42 -7.64 -1.24
CA GLY A 135 2.56 -7.58 -2.69
C GLY A 135 2.87 -8.94 -3.31
N PHE A 136 3.76 -9.72 -2.69
CA PHE A 136 4.18 -11.04 -3.14
C PHE A 136 3.03 -12.05 -3.11
N ILE A 137 2.32 -12.15 -1.98
CA ILE A 137 1.21 -13.09 -1.78
C ILE A 137 0.06 -12.78 -2.74
N PHE A 138 -0.36 -11.53 -2.88
CA PHE A 138 -1.44 -11.20 -3.82
C PHE A 138 -1.03 -11.41 -5.28
N THR A 139 0.23 -11.17 -5.65
CA THR A 139 0.71 -11.43 -7.01
C THR A 139 0.67 -12.92 -7.35
N TRP A 140 1.20 -13.78 -6.48
CA TRP A 140 1.14 -15.23 -6.68
C TRP A 140 -0.28 -15.78 -6.58
N GLY A 141 -1.12 -15.20 -5.71
CA GLY A 141 -2.54 -15.50 -5.65
C GLY A 141 -3.24 -15.22 -6.99
N SER A 142 -2.98 -14.08 -7.62
CA SER A 142 -3.51 -13.78 -8.96
C SER A 142 -3.05 -14.79 -10.00
N VAL A 143 -1.78 -15.23 -9.96
CA VAL A 143 -1.29 -16.28 -10.87
C VAL A 143 -2.06 -17.60 -10.68
N VAL A 144 -2.28 -18.01 -9.43
CA VAL A 144 -3.06 -19.22 -9.14
C VAL A 144 -4.51 -19.10 -9.62
N TRP A 145 -5.12 -17.92 -9.48
CA TRP A 145 -6.48 -17.68 -9.98
C TRP A 145 -6.58 -17.65 -11.50
N VAL A 146 -5.57 -17.14 -12.20
CA VAL A 146 -5.49 -17.25 -13.66
C VAL A 146 -5.42 -18.71 -14.09
N ILE A 147 -4.58 -19.51 -13.42
CA ILE A 147 -4.48 -20.97 -13.66
C ILE A 147 -5.84 -21.66 -13.37
N ASN A 148 -6.49 -21.28 -12.27
CA ASN A 148 -7.83 -21.77 -11.92
C ASN A 148 -8.86 -21.44 -13.01
N GLY A 149 -8.84 -20.21 -13.53
CA GLY A 149 -9.70 -19.78 -14.63
C GLY A 149 -9.49 -20.60 -15.89
N PHE A 150 -8.24 -21.00 -16.21
CA PHE A 150 -7.98 -21.95 -17.29
C PHE A 150 -8.62 -23.31 -17.03
N PHE A 151 -8.45 -23.90 -15.85
CA PHE A 151 -9.10 -25.18 -15.52
C PHE A 151 -10.63 -25.13 -15.52
N ALA A 152 -11.22 -23.96 -15.27
CA ALA A 152 -12.68 -23.77 -15.27
C ALA A 152 -13.26 -23.48 -16.66
N TRP A 153 -12.56 -22.71 -17.49
CA TRP A 153 -13.08 -22.19 -18.77
C TRP A 153 -12.53 -22.91 -20.01
N LEU A 154 -11.28 -23.36 -19.99
CA LEU A 154 -10.66 -24.02 -21.15
C LEU A 154 -11.41 -25.29 -21.59
N PRO A 155 -11.88 -26.18 -20.68
CA PRO A 155 -12.66 -27.36 -21.08
C PRO A 155 -13.97 -27.01 -21.79
N LEU A 156 -14.56 -25.82 -21.52
CA LEU A 156 -15.80 -25.37 -22.15
C LEU A 156 -15.59 -24.86 -23.57
N VAL A 157 -14.42 -24.31 -23.87
CA VAL A 157 -14.10 -23.70 -25.18
C VAL A 157 -13.41 -24.69 -26.11
N ALA A 158 -12.52 -25.51 -25.57
CA ALA A 158 -11.73 -26.48 -26.30
C ALA A 158 -11.80 -27.85 -25.59
N PRO A 159 -12.93 -28.57 -25.72
CA PRO A 159 -13.12 -29.87 -25.08
C PRO A 159 -12.10 -30.92 -25.53
N GLU A 160 -11.48 -30.73 -26.70
CA GLU A 160 -10.40 -31.59 -27.20
C GLU A 160 -9.10 -31.51 -26.37
N THR A 161 -8.94 -30.47 -25.56
CA THR A 161 -7.78 -30.29 -24.67
C THR A 161 -8.00 -30.82 -23.26
N GLU A 162 -9.22 -31.28 -22.94
CA GLU A 162 -9.59 -31.69 -21.59
C GLU A 162 -8.87 -32.98 -21.17
N PHE A 163 -8.23 -32.95 -20.00
CA PHE A 163 -7.67 -34.16 -19.37
C PHE A 163 -8.60 -34.70 -18.27
N PRO A 164 -8.61 -36.02 -18.01
CA PRO A 164 -9.51 -36.62 -17.02
C PRO A 164 -9.34 -35.98 -15.63
N GLY A 165 -10.40 -35.32 -15.15
CA GLY A 165 -10.41 -34.68 -13.84
C GLY A 165 -9.79 -33.28 -13.78
N GLU A 166 -9.57 -32.63 -14.93
CA GLU A 166 -9.04 -31.26 -15.02
C GLU A 166 -9.83 -30.25 -14.19
N SER A 167 -11.12 -30.09 -14.48
CA SER A 167 -11.97 -29.13 -13.80
C SER A 167 -12.17 -29.51 -12.32
N TYR A 168 -12.27 -30.82 -12.04
CA TYR A 168 -12.54 -31.33 -10.69
C TYR A 168 -11.34 -31.20 -9.73
N TYR A 169 -10.18 -31.74 -10.11
CA TYR A 169 -8.96 -31.69 -9.29
C TYR A 169 -8.23 -30.36 -9.47
N GLY A 170 -7.98 -29.96 -10.73
CA GLY A 170 -7.26 -28.74 -11.05
C GLY A 170 -8.01 -27.50 -10.55
N GLY A 171 -9.29 -27.38 -10.89
CA GLY A 171 -10.15 -26.29 -10.42
C GLY A 171 -10.29 -26.28 -8.89
N GLY A 172 -10.66 -27.40 -8.28
CA GLY A 172 -10.89 -27.47 -6.83
C GLY A 172 -9.63 -27.18 -5.99
N ILE A 173 -8.49 -27.76 -6.34
CA ILE A 173 -7.23 -27.60 -5.58
C ILE A 173 -6.68 -26.17 -5.74
N THR A 174 -6.70 -25.62 -6.95
CA THR A 174 -6.22 -24.25 -7.17
C THR A 174 -7.13 -23.21 -6.52
N ALA A 175 -8.44 -23.41 -6.50
CA ALA A 175 -9.39 -22.56 -5.78
C ALA A 175 -9.12 -22.58 -4.26
N PHE A 176 -8.88 -23.77 -3.68
CA PHE A 176 -8.51 -23.90 -2.27
C PHE A 176 -7.22 -23.15 -1.93
N ILE A 177 -6.17 -23.36 -2.74
CA ILE A 177 -4.87 -22.70 -2.54
C ILE A 177 -5.04 -21.17 -2.69
N GLY A 178 -5.74 -20.72 -3.73
CA GLY A 178 -6.00 -19.29 -3.97
C GLY A 178 -6.75 -18.63 -2.81
N ALA A 179 -7.81 -19.27 -2.33
CA ALA A 179 -8.66 -18.74 -1.28
C ALA A 179 -7.98 -18.77 0.11
N ILE A 180 -7.47 -19.93 0.53
CA ILE A 180 -6.98 -20.12 1.90
C ILE A 180 -5.52 -19.69 2.03
N LEU A 181 -4.64 -20.12 1.13
CA LEU A 181 -3.22 -19.79 1.26
C LEU A 181 -2.95 -18.34 0.87
N PHE A 182 -3.52 -17.85 -0.22
CA PHE A 182 -3.18 -16.53 -0.75
C PHE A 182 -4.12 -15.42 -0.25
N PHE A 183 -5.45 -15.57 -0.38
CA PHE A 183 -6.36 -14.51 0.03
C PHE A 183 -6.46 -14.35 1.55
N GLU A 184 -6.63 -15.40 2.33
CA GLU A 184 -6.74 -15.28 3.79
C GLU A 184 -5.42 -14.75 4.41
N VAL A 185 -4.28 -15.38 4.10
CA VAL A 185 -2.98 -14.96 4.63
C VAL A 185 -2.64 -13.54 4.16
N GLY A 186 -2.88 -13.22 2.89
CA GLY A 186 -2.65 -11.88 2.35
C GLY A 186 -3.50 -10.81 3.06
N SER A 187 -4.74 -11.16 3.40
CA SER A 187 -5.66 -10.25 4.11
C SER A 187 -5.24 -10.02 5.57
N ILE A 188 -4.75 -11.05 6.26
CA ILE A 188 -4.18 -10.92 7.60
C ILE A 188 -2.96 -9.98 7.56
N LEU A 189 -2.08 -10.14 6.56
CA LEU A 189 -0.93 -9.26 6.39
C LEU A 189 -1.33 -7.80 6.09
N LEU A 190 -2.41 -7.56 5.34
CA LEU A 190 -2.94 -6.20 5.12
C LEU A 190 -3.39 -5.54 6.42
N ILE A 191 -4.04 -6.30 7.30
CA ILE A 191 -4.43 -5.81 8.63
C ILE A 191 -3.19 -5.48 9.46
N PHE A 192 -2.18 -6.35 9.48
CA PHE A 192 -0.92 -6.06 10.17
C PHE A 192 -0.19 -4.85 9.60
N GLU A 193 -0.20 -4.67 8.27
CA GLU A 193 0.34 -3.49 7.59
C GLU A 193 -0.38 -2.21 8.07
N ALA A 194 -1.71 -2.26 8.18
CA ALA A 194 -2.52 -1.12 8.60
C ALA A 194 -2.34 -0.77 10.08
N ILE A 195 -2.29 -1.76 10.98
CA ILE A 195 -2.11 -1.55 12.42
C ILE A 195 -0.70 -1.05 12.74
N ASN A 196 0.31 -1.55 12.02
CA ASN A 196 1.71 -1.19 12.24
C ASN A 196 2.18 -0.02 11.38
N ALA A 197 1.26 0.71 10.75
CA ALA A 197 1.57 2.01 10.16
C ALA A 197 2.07 2.95 11.28
N ASN A 198 3.37 3.25 11.26
CA ASN A 198 3.95 4.08 12.31
C ASN A 198 3.27 5.47 12.33
N ASN A 199 2.81 5.89 13.50
CA ASN A 199 2.00 7.08 13.70
C ASN A 199 2.83 8.35 13.94
N THR A 200 4.14 8.22 14.14
CA THR A 200 5.07 9.36 14.15
C THR A 200 5.62 9.53 12.73
N GLY A 201 5.21 10.60 12.07
CA GLY A 201 5.65 10.93 10.72
C GLY A 201 7.17 10.92 10.67
N CYS A 202 7.76 9.91 10.03
CA CYS A 202 9.16 10.01 9.68
C CYS A 202 9.26 10.93 8.46
N PHE A 203 10.17 11.90 8.52
CA PHE A 203 10.42 12.80 7.39
C PHE A 203 11.05 12.04 6.20
N GLY A 204 11.82 10.99 6.45
CA GLY A 204 12.39 10.10 5.42
C GLY A 204 13.53 10.72 4.59
N TRP A 205 13.79 12.00 4.78
CA TRP A 205 14.80 12.80 4.09
C TRP A 205 15.75 13.45 5.11
N ALA A 206 16.97 13.73 4.70
CA ALA A 206 17.94 14.56 5.42
C ALA A 206 18.34 15.69 4.48
N LEU A 207 18.58 16.86 5.08
CA LEU A 207 19.04 18.06 4.38
C LEU A 207 20.54 18.15 4.61
N GLU A 208 21.32 18.01 3.55
CA GLU A 208 22.77 18.18 3.57
C GLU A 208 23.12 19.49 2.88
N GLN A 209 23.90 20.34 3.54
CA GLN A 209 24.32 21.62 2.97
C GLN A 209 25.58 21.40 2.13
N LEU A 210 25.47 21.67 0.82
CA LEU A 210 26.60 21.65 -0.10
C LEU A 210 27.27 23.02 -0.09
N LEU A 211 28.45 23.11 0.51
CA LEU A 211 29.35 24.24 0.37
C LEU A 211 29.95 24.21 -1.04
N GLN A 212 29.74 25.26 -1.83
CA GLN A 212 30.47 25.44 -3.10
C GLN A 212 31.70 26.31 -2.85
N ASP A 213 32.87 25.83 -3.25
CA ASP A 213 34.08 26.65 -3.28
C ASP A 213 33.99 27.70 -4.41
N GLY A 214 34.12 28.98 -4.05
CA GLY A 214 34.22 30.10 -5.00
C GLY A 214 32.88 30.70 -5.45
N ASN A 215 32.40 31.74 -4.75
CA ASN A 215 31.29 32.64 -5.11
C ASN A 215 29.87 32.05 -5.32
N GLY A 216 29.66 30.74 -5.14
CA GLY A 216 28.34 30.13 -5.22
C GLY A 216 27.53 30.28 -3.91
N LYS A 217 26.24 30.61 -4.02
CA LYS A 217 25.30 30.51 -2.87
C LYS A 217 25.26 29.06 -2.37
N PRO A 218 25.18 28.81 -1.05
CA PRO A 218 25.07 27.46 -0.51
C PRO A 218 23.83 26.75 -1.06
N LYS A 219 23.98 25.51 -1.54
CA LYS A 219 22.87 24.69 -2.04
C LYS A 219 22.50 23.63 -1.03
N ILE A 220 21.20 23.35 -0.89
CA ILE A 220 20.71 22.31 0.02
C ILE A 220 20.41 21.05 -0.80
N GLN A 221 21.12 19.96 -0.51
CA GLN A 221 20.87 18.66 -1.09
C GLN A 221 19.89 17.87 -0.23
N VAL A 222 18.86 17.32 -0.86
CA VAL A 222 17.85 16.47 -0.19
C VAL A 222 18.23 15.01 -0.43
N VAL A 223 18.67 14.32 0.63
CA VAL A 223 19.13 12.93 0.58
C VAL A 223 18.23 12.01 1.40
N PRO A 224 18.06 10.73 1.03
CA PRO A 224 17.18 9.82 1.78
C PRO A 224 17.76 9.44 3.15
N ALA A 225 17.07 9.81 4.24
CA ALA A 225 17.50 9.55 5.62
C ALA A 225 17.06 8.17 6.12
N ARG A 226 17.65 7.11 5.56
CA ARG A 226 17.26 5.72 5.88
C ARG A 226 17.44 5.36 7.36
N SER A 227 18.41 5.95 8.05
CA SER A 227 18.69 5.70 9.48
C SER A 227 17.68 6.33 10.43
N HIS A 228 16.96 7.37 9.99
CA HIS A 228 15.97 8.09 10.79
C HIS A 228 14.54 7.59 10.54
N CYS A 229 14.37 6.65 9.60
CA CYS A 229 13.08 6.01 9.32
C CYS A 229 12.75 4.93 10.35
N ARG A 230 11.71 5.21 11.13
CA ARG A 230 11.19 4.32 12.20
C ARG A 230 10.16 3.30 11.70
N HIS A 231 9.86 3.27 10.40
CA HIS A 231 8.96 2.27 9.82
C HIS A 231 9.60 0.87 9.85
N HIS A 232 8.75 -0.14 10.01
CA HIS A 232 9.17 -1.54 10.11
C HIS A 232 10.04 -2.01 8.93
N HIS A 233 9.83 -1.44 7.74
CA HIS A 233 10.54 -1.75 6.49
C HIS A 233 12.08 -1.62 6.57
N GLN A 234 12.59 -0.80 7.49
CA GLN A 234 14.05 -0.66 7.69
C GLN A 234 14.66 -1.76 8.57
N ASN A 235 13.83 -2.53 9.28
CA ASN A 235 14.30 -3.61 10.15
C ASN A 235 14.61 -4.87 9.31
N LYS A 236 15.83 -4.95 8.79
CA LYS A 236 16.26 -6.09 7.96
C LYS A 236 16.49 -7.40 8.73
N ARG A 237 16.48 -7.37 10.07
CA ARG A 237 16.85 -8.54 10.88
C ARG A 237 15.65 -9.32 11.40
N ASN A 238 14.52 -8.65 11.67
CA ASN A 238 13.34 -9.30 12.22
C ASN A 238 12.07 -8.83 11.48
N LEU A 239 11.14 -9.77 11.25
CA LEU A 239 9.80 -9.52 10.69
C LEU A 239 8.83 -8.89 11.71
N VAL A 240 9.15 -9.05 13.00
CA VAL A 240 8.39 -8.54 14.15
C VAL A 240 9.42 -8.16 15.20
N GLY A 241 9.83 -6.89 15.30
CA GLY A 241 10.91 -6.53 16.20
C GLY A 241 11.13 -5.04 16.45
N LYS A 242 11.96 -4.74 17.45
CA LYS A 242 12.31 -3.38 17.86
C LYS A 242 12.97 -2.62 16.69
N PRO A 243 12.56 -1.39 16.38
CA PRO A 243 13.26 -0.56 15.40
C PRO A 243 14.70 -0.31 15.88
N LYS A 244 15.63 -0.19 14.93
CA LYS A 244 17.02 0.19 15.21
C LYS A 244 17.01 1.59 15.85
N MET A 245 17.47 1.72 17.10
CA MET A 245 17.73 3.03 17.69
C MET A 245 18.99 3.62 17.04
N PRO A 246 18.95 4.86 16.52
CA PRO A 246 20.16 5.56 16.16
C PRO A 246 20.97 5.91 17.43
N PRO A 247 22.32 5.85 17.39
CA PRO A 247 23.17 6.10 18.55
C PRO A 247 23.05 7.54 19.11
N SER A 248 22.56 8.48 18.31
CA SER A 248 22.32 9.88 18.71
C SER A 248 21.15 10.06 19.70
N THR A 249 20.28 9.06 19.89
CA THR A 249 19.17 9.14 20.88
C THR A 249 19.62 8.82 22.32
N ILE A 250 20.89 8.45 22.54
CA ILE A 250 21.42 8.16 23.88
C ILE A 250 21.85 9.46 24.60
N LEU A 251 22.22 10.51 23.87
CA LEU A 251 22.75 11.76 24.44
C LEU A 251 21.72 12.88 24.66
N SER A 252 20.49 12.74 24.16
CA SER A 252 19.44 13.77 24.27
C SER A 252 18.32 13.42 25.26
N GLN A 253 18.53 12.45 26.17
CA GLN A 253 17.50 11.98 27.11
C GLN A 253 17.21 12.92 28.28
N THR A 254 17.77 14.14 28.32
CA THR A 254 17.61 15.01 29.49
C THR A 254 16.45 16.01 29.42
N SER A 255 15.71 16.13 28.31
CA SER A 255 14.64 17.14 28.23
C SER A 255 13.44 16.71 27.38
N GLN A 256 12.34 16.39 28.08
CA GLN A 256 10.93 16.47 27.69
C GLN A 256 10.36 15.47 26.65
N SER A 257 9.33 14.75 27.14
CA SER A 257 8.43 13.81 26.45
C SER A 257 9.03 12.45 26.03
N VAL A 258 8.88 11.47 26.90
CA VAL A 258 9.10 10.04 26.61
C VAL A 258 8.05 9.58 25.60
N GLU A 259 8.32 9.73 24.30
CA GLU A 259 7.56 9.01 23.29
C GLU A 259 7.80 7.51 23.49
N ARG A 260 6.74 6.77 23.86
CA ARG A 260 6.76 5.30 23.78
C ARG A 260 6.98 4.92 22.33
N VAL A 261 8.18 4.47 22.00
CA VAL A 261 8.51 3.79 20.74
C VAL A 261 7.45 2.70 20.54
N LYS A 262 6.54 2.88 19.58
CA LYS A 262 5.50 1.89 19.30
C LYS A 262 6.18 0.61 18.80
N HIS A 263 6.13 -0.41 19.64
CA HIS A 263 6.52 -1.76 19.29
C HIS A 263 5.50 -2.37 18.33
N TRP A 264 5.91 -3.43 17.64
CA TRP A 264 5.01 -4.23 16.82
C TRP A 264 3.74 -4.58 17.59
N GLN A 265 2.60 -4.21 17.02
CA GLN A 265 1.27 -4.44 17.60
C GLN A 265 0.61 -5.59 16.83
N TRP A 266 0.36 -6.69 17.54
CA TRP A 266 -0.42 -7.81 17.01
C TRP A 266 -1.92 -7.54 17.06
N PHE A 267 -2.38 -6.89 18.13
CA PHE A 267 -3.78 -6.54 18.34
C PHE A 267 -3.88 -5.06 18.75
N PRO A 268 -4.74 -4.26 18.09
CA PRO A 268 -4.98 -2.89 18.51
C PRO A 268 -5.81 -2.87 19.80
N SER A 269 -5.62 -1.83 20.62
CA SER A 269 -6.52 -1.62 21.76
C SER A 269 -7.92 -1.25 21.25
N TRP A 270 -8.98 -1.62 21.99
CA TRP A 270 -10.36 -1.25 21.64
C TRP A 270 -10.56 0.26 21.49
N TYR A 271 -9.85 1.02 22.32
CA TYR A 271 -9.82 2.47 22.23
C TYR A 271 -9.18 2.92 20.91
N ASP A 272 -7.99 2.41 20.56
CA ASP A 272 -7.32 2.79 19.31
C ASP A 272 -8.13 2.37 18.06
N LEU A 273 -8.79 1.20 18.13
CA LEU A 273 -9.66 0.71 17.08
C LEU A 273 -10.78 1.70 16.79
N ARG A 274 -11.54 2.08 17.82
CA ARG A 274 -12.73 2.93 17.68
C ARG A 274 -12.39 4.37 17.31
N THR A 275 -11.29 4.90 17.84
CA THR A 275 -10.95 6.33 17.71
C THR A 275 -10.06 6.63 16.51
N HIS A 276 -9.20 5.70 16.09
CA HIS A 276 -8.23 5.92 15.02
C HIS A 276 -8.48 5.02 13.82
N TYR A 277 -8.44 3.69 14.01
CA TYR A 277 -8.40 2.76 12.88
C TYR A 277 -9.70 2.75 12.07
N LEU A 278 -10.87 2.96 12.69
CA LEU A 278 -12.14 3.09 11.97
C LEU A 278 -12.21 4.33 11.07
N HIS A 279 -11.37 5.33 11.28
CA HIS A 279 -11.31 6.55 10.46
C HIS A 279 -10.24 6.48 9.35
N GLU A 280 -9.43 5.40 9.32
CA GLU A 280 -8.38 5.18 8.32
C GLU A 280 -8.88 4.28 7.19
N LEU A 281 -8.91 4.81 5.96
CA LEU A 281 -9.37 4.06 4.78
C LEU A 281 -8.59 2.77 4.54
N GLY A 282 -7.28 2.78 4.77
CA GLY A 282 -6.44 1.59 4.60
C GLY A 282 -6.81 0.44 5.54
N PHE A 283 -7.25 0.74 6.77
CA PHE A 283 -7.70 -0.25 7.74
C PHE A 283 -9.09 -0.78 7.40
N LEU A 284 -10.01 0.11 7.01
CA LEU A 284 -11.35 -0.29 6.55
C LEU A 284 -11.27 -1.18 5.31
N ALA A 285 -10.41 -0.83 4.35
CA ALA A 285 -10.17 -1.63 3.15
C ALA A 285 -9.59 -3.01 3.49
N GLY A 286 -8.60 -3.08 4.39
CA GLY A 286 -8.04 -4.35 4.86
C GLY A 286 -9.06 -5.20 5.61
N SER A 287 -9.96 -4.57 6.38
CA SER A 287 -11.01 -5.27 7.14
C SER A 287 -12.08 -5.85 6.22
N ALA A 288 -12.51 -5.09 5.20
CA ALA A 288 -13.41 -5.58 4.17
C ALA A 288 -12.77 -6.73 3.36
N GLN A 289 -11.47 -6.64 3.07
CA GLN A 289 -10.71 -7.70 2.40
C GLN A 289 -10.67 -8.97 3.25
N LEU A 290 -10.33 -8.87 4.53
CA LEU A 290 -10.26 -10.02 5.44
C LEU A 290 -11.62 -10.67 5.61
N PHE A 291 -12.67 -9.88 5.85
CA PHE A 291 -14.03 -10.42 5.90
C PHE A 291 -14.40 -11.14 4.60
N GLY A 292 -14.11 -10.52 3.44
CA GLY A 292 -14.34 -11.13 2.14
C GLY A 292 -13.57 -12.44 1.98
N ALA A 293 -12.29 -12.47 2.37
CA ALA A 293 -11.42 -13.64 2.26
C ALA A 293 -11.87 -14.79 3.15
N THR A 294 -12.26 -14.49 4.40
CA THR A 294 -12.72 -15.51 5.33
C THR A 294 -14.01 -16.17 4.85
N VAL A 295 -14.97 -15.38 4.33
CA VAL A 295 -16.23 -15.91 3.80
C VAL A 295 -16.00 -16.65 2.48
N PHE A 296 -15.22 -16.08 1.56
CA PHE A 296 -14.83 -16.71 0.31
C PHE A 296 -14.05 -18.02 0.54
N GLY A 297 -13.26 -18.08 1.62
CA GLY A 297 -12.50 -19.25 2.05
C GLY A 297 -13.38 -20.48 2.29
N ILE A 298 -14.64 -20.28 2.71
CA ILE A 298 -15.62 -21.37 2.82
C ILE A 298 -15.82 -22.04 1.46
N SER A 299 -16.01 -21.25 0.40
CA SER A 299 -16.10 -21.75 -0.99
C SER A 299 -14.81 -22.43 -1.43
N GLY A 300 -13.65 -21.90 -1.06
CA GLY A 300 -12.36 -22.52 -1.37
C GLY A 300 -12.19 -23.90 -0.73
N ILE A 301 -12.64 -24.09 0.52
CA ILE A 301 -12.62 -25.40 1.19
C ILE A 301 -13.63 -26.34 0.53
N THR A 302 -14.85 -25.85 0.25
CA THR A 302 -15.90 -26.69 -0.31
C THR A 302 -15.66 -27.05 -1.77
N ALA A 303 -14.79 -26.30 -2.48
CA ALA A 303 -14.30 -26.63 -3.82
C ALA A 303 -13.45 -27.90 -3.88
N LEU A 304 -12.91 -28.36 -2.75
CA LEU A 304 -11.98 -29.49 -2.76
C LEU A 304 -12.63 -30.79 -3.26
N PRO A 305 -11.86 -31.59 -4.03
CA PRO A 305 -12.21 -32.96 -4.32
C PRO A 305 -12.57 -33.74 -3.05
N GLY A 306 -13.69 -34.44 -3.07
CA GLY A 306 -14.24 -35.18 -1.94
C GLY A 306 -15.27 -34.39 -1.13
N ILE A 307 -15.25 -33.05 -1.13
CA ILE A 307 -16.28 -32.24 -0.44
C ILE A 307 -17.38 -31.84 -1.43
N ILE A 308 -17.01 -31.24 -2.56
CA ILE A 308 -17.98 -30.72 -3.52
C ILE A 308 -18.94 -31.80 -4.05
N ASN A 309 -18.46 -33.05 -4.21
CA ASN A 309 -19.25 -34.19 -4.68
C ASN A 309 -20.35 -34.64 -3.71
N HIS A 310 -20.25 -34.27 -2.43
CA HIS A 310 -21.23 -34.63 -1.41
C HIS A 310 -22.23 -33.50 -1.13
N LEU A 311 -22.13 -32.36 -1.83
CA LEU A 311 -23.01 -31.20 -1.68
C LEU A 311 -24.33 -31.35 -2.44
N THR A 312 -24.96 -32.53 -2.32
CA THR A 312 -26.31 -32.80 -2.81
C THR A 312 -27.30 -32.78 -1.64
N PRO A 313 -28.48 -32.14 -1.75
CA PRO A 313 -29.09 -31.51 -2.94
C PRO A 313 -28.57 -30.08 -3.23
N GLN A 314 -28.93 -29.50 -4.37
CA GLN A 314 -28.47 -28.20 -4.89
C GLN A 314 -28.44 -27.06 -3.87
N TRP A 315 -29.39 -27.00 -2.93
CA TRP A 315 -29.40 -25.97 -1.90
C TRP A 315 -28.15 -26.02 -1.00
N ARG A 316 -27.55 -27.20 -0.78
CA ARG A 316 -26.29 -27.38 -0.04
C ARG A 316 -25.11 -26.82 -0.84
N LEU A 317 -25.06 -27.08 -2.15
CA LEU A 317 -24.06 -26.49 -3.04
C LEU A 317 -24.17 -24.96 -3.05
N ASN A 318 -25.39 -24.43 -3.21
CA ASN A 318 -25.63 -22.98 -3.19
C ASN A 318 -25.22 -22.36 -1.86
N ALA A 319 -25.58 -22.97 -0.73
CA ALA A 319 -25.25 -22.46 0.60
C ALA A 319 -23.76 -22.55 0.95
N ALA A 320 -23.09 -23.63 0.56
CA ALA A 320 -21.71 -23.92 0.99
C ALA A 320 -20.65 -23.44 0.00
N TYR A 321 -20.99 -23.28 -1.29
CA TYR A 321 -20.04 -22.91 -2.35
C TYR A 321 -20.40 -21.56 -2.98
N TRP A 322 -21.60 -21.38 -3.53
CA TRP A 322 -21.91 -20.18 -4.33
C TRP A 322 -22.19 -18.91 -3.50
N ILE A 323 -23.02 -19.00 -2.46
CA ILE A 323 -23.37 -17.84 -1.62
C ILE A 323 -22.14 -17.23 -0.94
N PRO A 324 -21.23 -18.02 -0.32
CA PRO A 324 -20.03 -17.46 0.28
C PRO A 324 -19.10 -16.82 -0.76
N GLN A 325 -19.10 -17.31 -2.01
CA GLN A 325 -18.34 -16.71 -3.10
C GLN A 325 -18.86 -15.31 -3.47
N VAL A 326 -20.19 -15.13 -3.53
CA VAL A 326 -20.82 -13.82 -3.80
C VAL A 326 -20.55 -12.83 -2.66
N ILE A 327 -20.74 -13.27 -1.41
CA ILE A 327 -20.51 -12.42 -0.23
C ILE A 327 -19.03 -12.04 -0.14
N GLY A 328 -18.14 -13.01 -0.33
CA GLY A 328 -16.70 -12.82 -0.34
C GLY A 328 -16.23 -11.87 -1.44
N GLY A 329 -16.69 -12.11 -2.68
CA GLY A 329 -16.44 -11.24 -3.84
C GLY A 329 -16.93 -9.82 -3.61
N SER A 330 -18.12 -9.64 -3.02
CA SER A 330 -18.64 -8.33 -2.65
C SER A 330 -17.73 -7.62 -1.63
N GLY A 331 -17.18 -8.35 -0.66
CA GLY A 331 -16.17 -7.83 0.27
C GLY A 331 -14.90 -7.34 -0.44
N PHE A 332 -14.42 -8.10 -1.44
CA PHE A 332 -13.28 -7.69 -2.28
C PHE A 332 -13.57 -6.46 -3.14
N VAL A 333 -14.80 -6.32 -3.65
CA VAL A 333 -15.25 -5.13 -4.39
C VAL A 333 -15.21 -3.90 -3.49
N VAL A 334 -15.75 -4.01 -2.27
CA VAL A 334 -15.71 -2.92 -1.27
C VAL A 334 -14.26 -2.58 -0.93
N SER A 335 -13.43 -3.57 -0.62
CA SER A 335 -12.01 -3.34 -0.30
C SER A 335 -11.26 -2.63 -1.41
N SER A 336 -11.40 -3.12 -2.65
CA SER A 336 -10.74 -2.57 -3.83
C SER A 336 -11.18 -1.13 -4.09
N THR A 337 -12.46 -0.84 -3.91
CA THR A 337 -12.99 0.53 -4.01
C THR A 337 -12.41 1.45 -2.95
N LEU A 338 -12.31 1.00 -1.69
CA LEU A 338 -11.73 1.79 -0.60
C LEU A 338 -10.23 2.06 -0.82
N TYR A 339 -9.45 1.06 -1.28
CA TYR A 339 -8.05 1.26 -1.66
C TYR A 339 -7.89 2.20 -2.86
N MET A 340 -8.82 2.15 -3.81
CA MET A 340 -8.83 3.09 -4.94
C MET A 340 -9.05 4.52 -4.45
N LEU A 341 -10.04 4.73 -3.57
CA LEU A 341 -10.35 6.03 -2.96
C LEU A 341 -9.21 6.56 -2.09
N GLU A 342 -8.48 5.67 -1.40
CA GLU A 342 -7.29 6.04 -0.61
C GLU A 342 -6.20 6.69 -1.48
N THR A 343 -6.05 6.26 -2.74
CA THR A 343 -5.01 6.78 -3.65
C THR A 343 -5.39 8.06 -4.39
N GLN A 344 -6.69 8.32 -4.53
CA GLN A 344 -7.22 9.48 -5.22
C GLN A 344 -7.27 10.72 -4.31
N SER A 345 -7.21 11.91 -4.89
CA SER A 345 -7.36 13.15 -4.11
C SER A 345 -8.82 13.50 -3.83
N LYS A 346 -9.71 13.16 -4.76
CA LYS A 346 -11.15 13.37 -4.65
C LYS A 346 -11.84 12.08 -5.06
N TRP A 347 -12.95 11.75 -4.40
CA TRP A 347 -13.71 10.53 -4.68
C TRP A 347 -14.14 10.38 -6.15
N TRP A 348 -14.36 11.50 -6.86
CA TRP A 348 -14.78 11.52 -8.26
C TRP A 348 -13.62 11.65 -9.26
N LYS A 349 -12.38 11.93 -8.79
CA LYS A 349 -11.25 12.19 -9.68
C LYS A 349 -10.28 11.01 -9.67
N PRO A 350 -10.31 10.12 -10.68
CA PRO A 350 -9.40 9.00 -10.76
C PRO A 350 -7.94 9.44 -10.88
N ALA A 351 -7.03 8.58 -10.40
CA ALA A 351 -5.59 8.85 -10.35
C ALA A 351 -4.80 7.81 -11.15
N PRO A 352 -5.02 7.67 -12.47
CA PRO A 352 -4.37 6.65 -13.30
C PRO A 352 -2.85 6.80 -13.37
N HIS A 353 -2.31 7.99 -13.08
CA HIS A 353 -0.87 8.21 -13.00
C HIS A 353 -0.19 7.53 -11.79
N LEU A 354 -0.96 6.94 -10.86
CA LEU A 354 -0.44 6.29 -9.67
C LEU A 354 -0.52 4.76 -9.80
N LEU A 355 0.61 4.08 -9.65
CA LEU A 355 0.65 2.62 -9.64
C LEU A 355 -0.27 2.01 -8.57
N GLY A 356 -0.41 2.66 -7.42
CA GLY A 356 -1.31 2.19 -6.36
C GLY A 356 -2.79 2.18 -6.76
N TRP A 357 -3.18 3.10 -7.64
CA TRP A 357 -4.55 3.15 -8.17
C TRP A 357 -4.80 1.97 -9.11
N HIS A 358 -3.85 1.67 -9.99
CA HIS A 358 -3.96 0.52 -10.89
C HIS A 358 -4.06 -0.82 -10.15
N VAL A 359 -3.30 -1.02 -9.07
CA VAL A 359 -3.41 -2.23 -8.25
C VAL A 359 -4.83 -2.40 -7.72
N ALA A 360 -5.43 -1.35 -7.16
CA ALA A 360 -6.79 -1.40 -6.66
C ALA A 360 -7.83 -1.57 -7.78
N PHE A 361 -7.61 -0.94 -8.93
CA PHE A 361 -8.51 -1.03 -10.09
C PHE A 361 -8.56 -2.44 -10.70
N TRP A 362 -7.40 -3.08 -10.93
CA TRP A 362 -7.38 -4.43 -11.47
C TRP A 362 -7.92 -5.45 -10.46
N ASN A 363 -7.65 -5.26 -9.16
CA ASN A 363 -8.27 -6.07 -8.11
C ASN A 363 -9.79 -5.90 -8.09
N LEU A 364 -10.31 -4.71 -8.37
CA LEU A 364 -11.76 -4.47 -8.48
C LEU A 364 -12.38 -5.25 -9.64
N ILE A 365 -11.72 -5.32 -10.79
CA ILE A 365 -12.19 -6.10 -11.95
C ILE A 365 -12.28 -7.58 -11.59
N GLY A 366 -11.21 -8.16 -11.01
CA GLY A 366 -11.23 -9.57 -10.59
C GLY A 366 -12.25 -9.83 -9.47
N ALA A 367 -12.43 -8.90 -8.53
CA ALA A 367 -13.46 -9.00 -7.49
C ALA A 367 -14.89 -9.02 -8.06
N CYS A 368 -15.16 -8.20 -9.08
CA CYS A 368 -16.41 -8.28 -9.83
C CYS A 368 -16.55 -9.63 -10.54
N GLY A 369 -15.47 -10.16 -11.12
CA GLY A 369 -15.40 -11.51 -11.71
C GLY A 369 -15.82 -12.60 -10.72
N PHE A 370 -15.21 -12.65 -9.54
CA PHE A 370 -15.58 -13.60 -8.48
C PHE A 370 -17.03 -13.47 -8.03
N THR A 371 -17.53 -12.24 -7.92
CA THR A 371 -18.92 -11.99 -7.53
C THR A 371 -19.90 -12.48 -8.60
N LEU A 372 -19.60 -12.21 -9.88
CA LEU A 372 -20.37 -12.67 -11.03
C LEU A 372 -20.33 -14.18 -11.19
N CYS A 373 -19.16 -14.80 -11.01
CA CYS A 373 -18.99 -16.26 -10.99
C CYS A 373 -19.94 -16.89 -9.96
N GLY A 374 -19.93 -16.38 -8.73
CA GLY A 374 -20.82 -16.85 -7.68
C GLY A 374 -22.31 -16.66 -8.01
N ALA A 375 -22.67 -15.48 -8.52
CA ALA A 375 -24.06 -15.12 -8.80
C ALA A 375 -24.66 -15.94 -9.94
N LEU A 376 -23.89 -16.14 -11.02
CA LEU A 376 -24.31 -16.88 -12.21
C LEU A 376 -24.21 -18.40 -12.00
N GLY A 377 -23.27 -18.86 -11.17
CA GLY A 377 -23.12 -20.27 -10.82
C GLY A 377 -24.36 -20.88 -10.16
N MET A 378 -25.13 -20.07 -9.42
CA MET A 378 -26.41 -20.51 -8.83
C MET A 378 -27.49 -20.81 -9.88
N ALA A 379 -27.42 -20.20 -11.07
CA ALA A 379 -28.34 -20.44 -12.18
C ALA A 379 -27.88 -21.65 -13.02
N HIS A 380 -27.72 -22.81 -12.38
CA HIS A 380 -27.17 -24.02 -12.99
C HIS A 380 -28.02 -24.60 -14.14
N GLU A 381 -29.29 -24.24 -14.23
CA GLU A 381 -30.21 -24.70 -15.28
C GLU A 381 -30.00 -23.99 -16.62
N ASN A 382 -29.27 -22.86 -16.63
CA ASN A 382 -29.03 -22.08 -17.84
C ASN A 382 -27.58 -22.25 -18.32
N SER A 383 -27.40 -22.88 -19.48
CA SER A 383 -26.09 -23.10 -20.10
C SER A 383 -25.32 -21.81 -20.36
N GLY A 384 -26.01 -20.73 -20.71
CA GLY A 384 -25.41 -19.40 -20.88
C GLY A 384 -24.89 -18.82 -19.56
N ALA A 385 -25.60 -19.05 -18.46
CA ALA A 385 -25.16 -18.60 -17.14
C ALA A 385 -23.92 -19.37 -16.67
N GLN A 386 -23.85 -20.69 -16.91
CA GLN A 386 -22.68 -21.50 -16.59
C GLN A 386 -21.45 -21.09 -17.40
N TYR A 387 -21.61 -20.83 -18.70
CA TYR A 387 -20.51 -20.32 -19.52
C TYR A 387 -19.98 -18.98 -19.00
N GLN A 388 -20.88 -18.05 -18.66
CA GLN A 388 -20.49 -16.75 -18.12
C GLN A 388 -19.90 -16.84 -16.70
N ALA A 389 -20.34 -17.79 -15.87
CA ALA A 389 -19.74 -18.03 -14.56
C ALA A 389 -18.28 -18.49 -14.68
N SER A 390 -18.00 -19.44 -15.57
CA SER A 390 -16.62 -19.88 -15.85
C SER A 390 -15.77 -18.76 -16.45
N LEU A 391 -16.31 -17.98 -17.39
CA LEU A 391 -15.61 -16.83 -17.97
C LEU A 391 -15.31 -15.75 -16.93
N ALA A 392 -16.24 -15.48 -16.01
CA ALA A 392 -16.06 -14.50 -14.94
C ALA A 392 -14.96 -14.91 -13.94
N THR A 393 -14.61 -16.19 -13.86
CA THR A 393 -13.48 -16.69 -13.05
C THR A 393 -12.13 -16.31 -13.67
N PHE A 394 -12.10 -15.98 -14.96
CA PHE A 394 -10.88 -15.58 -15.67
C PHE A 394 -10.53 -14.10 -15.48
N TRP A 395 -11.50 -13.27 -15.09
CA TRP A 395 -11.33 -11.84 -14.85
C TRP A 395 -10.50 -11.59 -13.58
#